data_AF-A0A3S1F7Q9-F1
#
_entry.id   AF-A0A3S1F7Q9-F1
#
_cell.length_a   1.000
_cell.length_b   1.000
_cell.length_c   1.000
_cell.angle_alpha   90.00
_cell.angle_beta   90.00
_cell.angle_gamma   90.00
#
_symmetry.space_group_name_H-M   'P 1'
#
loop_
_entity.id
_entity.type
_entity.pdbx_description
1 polymer ?
#
loop_
_entity_poly.entity_id
_entity_poly.type
_entity_poly.pdbx_seq_one_letter_code
_entity_poly.pdbx_strand_id
1 'polypeptide(L)'
;MDWNKRHRSYDMSAAEWVALAPNELDIDAVGLWQVIPVGRHEFGLDGEDLATFTRTALKGLLARGAIPITGRDKSWVAEHKYGTGPEEIIETIVKIWLSKNMRDPDVEDVWFGTTAVLEE
;
A
#
# COMPACT_ATOMS: atom_id res chain seq x y z
N MET A 1 -5.66 -1.26 16.74
CA MET A 1 -4.48 -0.45 16.43
C MET A 1 -4.51 0.89 17.14
N ASP A 2 -3.40 1.24 17.80
CA ASP A 2 -3.12 2.60 18.30
C ASP A 2 -2.56 3.47 17.17
N TRP A 3 -3.37 4.42 16.70
CA TRP A 3 -3.00 5.33 15.62
C TRP A 3 -1.98 6.41 16.03
N ASN A 4 -1.77 6.63 17.33
CA ASN A 4 -0.78 7.58 17.85
C ASN A 4 0.63 6.99 17.96
N LYS A 5 0.80 5.70 17.66
CA LYS A 5 2.10 5.02 17.67
C LYS A 5 3.09 5.80 16.80
N ARG A 6 4.27 6.11 17.36
CA ARG A 6 5.27 6.97 16.73
C ARG A 6 6.18 6.16 15.82
N HIS A 7 6.50 6.74 14.68
CA HIS A 7 7.49 6.22 13.75
C HIS A 7 8.85 6.22 14.45
N ARG A 8 9.66 5.17 14.22
CA ARG A 8 10.95 4.99 14.89
C ARG A 8 11.93 6.15 14.67
N SER A 9 11.98 6.63 13.42
CA SER A 9 12.95 7.64 12.97
C SER A 9 12.40 9.06 12.79
N TYR A 10 11.07 9.23 12.79
CA TYR A 10 10.42 10.50 12.47
C TYR A 10 9.41 10.86 13.56
N ASP A 11 9.25 12.15 13.83
CA ASP A 11 8.28 12.65 14.79
C ASP A 11 6.86 12.66 14.18
N MET A 12 6.40 11.49 13.73
CA MET A 12 5.16 11.26 12.99
C MET A 12 4.41 10.05 13.57
N SER A 13 3.09 10.16 13.68
CA SER A 13 2.19 9.08 14.09
C SER A 13 1.78 8.20 12.92
N ALA A 14 1.29 6.99 13.20
CA ALA A 14 0.75 6.11 12.17
C ALA A 14 -0.42 6.74 11.40
N ALA A 15 -1.29 7.51 12.08
CA ALA A 15 -2.36 8.26 11.43
C ALA A 15 -1.83 9.31 10.45
N GLU A 16 -0.84 10.10 10.86
CA GLU A 16 -0.22 11.12 10.00
C GLU A 16 0.45 10.47 8.79
N TRP A 17 1.18 9.36 8.99
CA TRP A 17 1.83 8.66 7.89
C TRP A 17 0.81 8.14 6.86
N VAL A 18 -0.27 7.49 7.32
CA VAL A 18 -1.31 6.98 6.41
C VAL A 18 -2.04 8.11 5.68
N ALA A 19 -2.22 9.27 6.32
CA ALA A 19 -2.81 10.44 5.67
C ALA A 19 -1.90 11.04 4.59
N LEU A 20 -0.57 10.92 4.75
CA LEU A 20 0.43 11.49 3.84
C LEU A 20 0.85 10.52 2.73
N ALA A 21 0.82 9.21 2.97
CA ALA A 21 1.27 8.20 2.01
C ALA A 21 0.67 8.35 0.60
N PRO A 22 -0.62 8.72 0.43
CA PRO A 22 -1.18 8.94 -0.90
C PRO A 22 -0.60 10.13 -1.67
N ASN A 23 0.11 11.05 -1.03
CA ASN A 23 0.77 12.17 -1.70
C ASN A 23 1.96 11.72 -2.56
N GLU A 24 2.53 10.55 -2.30
CA GLU A 24 3.59 9.97 -3.14
C GLU A 24 3.12 9.76 -4.58
N LEU A 25 1.82 9.54 -4.79
CA LEU A 25 1.22 9.34 -6.12
C LEU A 25 1.32 10.55 -7.05
N ASP A 26 1.64 11.74 -6.51
CA ASP A 26 1.94 12.93 -7.32
C ASP A 26 3.37 12.90 -7.90
N ILE A 27 4.21 11.97 -7.43
CA ILE A 27 5.63 11.84 -7.77
C ILE A 27 5.90 10.48 -8.44
N ASP A 28 5.45 9.38 -7.84
CA ASP A 28 5.69 8.01 -8.33
C ASP A 28 4.60 7.02 -7.85
N ALA A 29 4.59 5.83 -8.43
CA ALA A 29 3.78 4.72 -7.96
C ALA A 29 4.25 4.24 -6.56
N VAL A 30 3.29 3.75 -5.77
CA VAL A 30 3.53 3.21 -4.43
C VAL A 30 3.48 1.70 -4.43
N GLY A 31 4.58 1.05 -4.11
CA GLY A 31 4.69 -0.40 -3.97
C GLY A 31 4.12 -0.88 -2.63
N LEU A 32 3.52 -2.07 -2.62
CA LEU A 32 3.12 -2.73 -1.36
C LEU A 32 4.33 -2.96 -0.43
N TRP A 33 5.53 -3.14 -1.02
CA TRP A 33 6.83 -3.23 -0.33
C TRP A 33 7.23 -1.93 0.39
N GLN A 34 6.64 -0.77 0.08
CA GLN A 34 6.86 0.46 0.85
C GLN A 34 5.91 0.53 2.05
N VAL A 35 4.66 0.07 1.91
CA VAL A 35 3.62 0.21 2.93
C VAL A 35 3.81 -0.76 4.09
N ILE A 36 3.92 -2.06 3.81
CA ILE A 36 3.94 -3.09 4.86
C ILE A 36 5.21 -2.98 5.73
N PRO A 37 6.42 -2.84 5.16
CA PRO A 37 7.64 -2.63 5.94
C PRO A 37 7.60 -1.40 6.83
N VAL A 38 6.99 -0.29 6.42
CA VAL A 38 6.82 0.88 7.31
C VAL A 38 5.94 0.54 8.51
N GLY A 39 4.78 -0.07 8.29
CA GLY A 39 3.92 -0.52 9.39
C GLY A 39 4.66 -1.48 10.34
N ARG A 40 5.41 -2.43 9.80
CA ARG A 40 6.10 -3.46 10.58
C ARG A 40 7.32 -2.94 11.33
N HIS A 41 8.24 -2.29 10.62
CA HIS A 41 9.58 -2.00 11.14
C HIS A 41 9.69 -0.62 11.75
N GLU A 42 8.97 0.35 11.20
CA GLU A 42 9.02 1.74 11.67
C GLU A 42 7.97 2.02 12.73
N PHE A 43 6.79 1.39 12.63
CA PHE A 43 5.77 1.46 13.66
C PHE A 43 5.75 0.23 14.56
N GLY A 44 6.44 -0.88 14.29
CA GLY A 44 6.41 -2.05 15.18
C GLY A 44 5.05 -2.74 15.26
N LEU A 45 4.27 -2.73 14.18
CA LEU A 45 2.94 -3.35 14.11
C LEU A 45 3.05 -4.80 13.66
N ASP A 46 2.15 -5.64 14.19
CA ASP A 46 2.02 -7.03 13.81
C ASP A 46 0.53 -7.44 13.72
N GLY A 47 0.29 -8.68 13.29
CA GLY A 47 -1.05 -9.29 13.26
C GLY A 47 -2.14 -8.39 12.65
N GLU A 48 -3.25 -8.25 13.37
CA GLU A 48 -4.39 -7.46 12.92
C GLU A 48 -4.10 -5.96 12.87
N ASP A 49 -3.18 -5.46 13.69
CA ASP A 49 -2.81 -4.04 13.66
C ASP A 49 -2.06 -3.70 12.37
N LEU A 50 -1.13 -4.55 11.94
CA LEU A 50 -0.46 -4.38 10.64
C LEU A 50 -1.44 -4.54 9.48
N ALA A 51 -2.40 -5.46 9.57
CA ALA A 51 -3.43 -5.62 8.55
C ALA A 51 -4.35 -4.40 8.47
N THR A 52 -4.74 -3.83 9.62
CA THR A 52 -5.56 -2.62 9.71
C THR A 52 -4.83 -1.40 9.14
N PHE A 53 -3.55 -1.22 9.50
CA PHE A 53 -2.69 -0.19 8.92
C PHE A 53 -2.64 -0.30 7.40
N THR A 54 -2.33 -1.50 6.89
CA THR A 54 -2.22 -1.77 5.46
C THR A 54 -3.53 -1.46 4.73
N ARG A 55 -4.68 -1.95 5.22
CA ARG A 55 -6.00 -1.65 4.63
C ARG A 55 -6.27 -0.14 4.56
N THR A 56 -5.90 0.59 5.60
CA THR A 56 -6.15 2.04 5.68
C THR A 56 -5.26 2.82 4.72
N ALA A 57 -3.97 2.44 4.61
CA ALA A 57 -3.05 3.00 3.63
C ALA A 57 -3.53 2.76 2.19
N LEU A 58 -3.90 1.51 1.87
CA LEU A 58 -4.44 1.16 0.54
C LEU A 58 -5.73 1.92 0.22
N LYS A 59 -6.62 2.09 1.20
CA LYS A 59 -7.83 2.91 1.04
C LYS A 59 -7.50 4.36 0.66
N GLY A 60 -6.47 4.94 1.28
CA GLY A 60 -5.99 6.28 0.92
C GLY A 60 -5.49 6.37 -0.52
N LEU A 61 -4.71 5.39 -0.97
CA LEU A 61 -4.20 5.32 -2.35
C LEU A 61 -5.35 5.22 -3.36
N LEU A 62 -6.28 4.30 -3.16
CA LEU A 62 -7.40 4.08 -4.07
C LEU A 62 -8.38 5.26 -4.08
N ALA A 63 -8.56 5.96 -2.95
CA ALA A 63 -9.37 7.17 -2.88
C ALA A 63 -8.79 8.33 -3.71
N ARG A 64 -7.47 8.32 -3.98
CA ARG A 64 -6.81 9.25 -4.92
C ARG A 64 -6.86 8.79 -6.37
N GLY A 65 -7.61 7.75 -6.69
CA GLY A 65 -7.73 7.22 -8.04
C GLY A 65 -6.57 6.32 -8.46
N ALA A 66 -5.72 5.89 -7.53
CA ALA A 66 -4.74 4.86 -7.83
C ALA A 66 -5.45 3.54 -8.15
N ILE A 67 -4.84 2.75 -9.02
CA ILE A 67 -5.24 1.38 -9.32
C ILE A 67 -4.05 0.44 -9.13
N PRO A 68 -4.28 -0.86 -8.90
CA PRO A 68 -3.22 -1.84 -8.93
C PRO A 68 -2.53 -1.86 -10.30
N ILE A 69 -1.21 -1.84 -10.30
CA ILE A 69 -0.38 -1.92 -11.50
C ILE A 69 0.76 -2.92 -11.29
N THR A 70 1.30 -3.43 -12.40
CA THR A 70 2.55 -4.21 -12.43
C THR A 70 3.49 -3.61 -13.46
N GLY A 71 4.80 -3.76 -13.22
CA GLY A 71 5.82 -3.36 -14.20
C GLY A 71 6.05 -4.50 -15.19
N ARG A 72 5.87 -4.23 -16.48
CA ARG A 72 6.28 -5.12 -17.57
C ARG A 72 7.13 -4.37 -18.57
N ASP A 73 8.33 -4.87 -18.84
CA ASP A 73 9.22 -4.35 -19.90
C ASP A 73 9.41 -2.82 -19.90
N LYS A 74 9.60 -2.24 -18.70
CA LYS A 74 9.75 -0.79 -18.41
C LYS A 74 8.49 0.07 -18.48
N SER A 75 7.32 -0.54 -18.67
CA SER A 75 6.03 0.16 -18.65
C SER A 75 5.15 -0.35 -17.51
N TRP A 76 4.32 0.54 -16.96
CA TRP A 76 3.30 0.17 -15.99
C TRP A 76 2.04 -0.30 -16.72
N VAL A 77 1.43 -1.39 -16.22
CA VAL A 77 0.19 -1.93 -16.76
C VAL A 77 -0.80 -2.16 -15.63
N ALA A 78 -2.06 -1.80 -15.86
CA ALA A 78 -3.15 -2.05 -14.93
C ALA A 78 -3.31 -3.56 -14.64
N GLU A 79 -3.50 -3.90 -13.37
CA GLU A 79 -3.62 -5.28 -12.89
C GLU A 79 -5.03 -5.54 -12.36
N HIS A 80 -5.83 -6.19 -13.19
CA HIS A 80 -7.25 -6.41 -12.90
C HIS A 80 -7.52 -7.63 -12.03
N LYS A 81 -6.52 -8.48 -11.74
CA LYS A 81 -6.73 -9.69 -10.92
C LYS A 81 -7.16 -9.41 -9.48
N TYR A 82 -6.99 -8.18 -9.00
CA TYR A 82 -7.35 -7.79 -7.63
C TYR A 82 -8.80 -7.33 -7.48
N GLY A 83 -9.51 -7.11 -8.60
CA GLY A 83 -10.89 -6.62 -8.58
C GLY A 83 -11.05 -5.28 -9.31
N THR A 84 -12.27 -4.77 -9.28
CA THR A 84 -12.67 -3.54 -9.98
C THR A 84 -13.13 -2.43 -9.04
N GLY A 85 -13.57 -2.78 -7.84
CA GLY A 85 -13.97 -1.82 -6.79
C GLY A 85 -12.89 -1.62 -5.74
N PRO A 86 -12.78 -0.43 -5.10
CA PRO A 86 -11.76 -0.18 -4.09
C PRO A 86 -11.77 -1.17 -2.91
N GLU A 87 -12.95 -1.54 -2.42
CA GLU A 87 -13.10 -2.48 -1.31
C GLU A 87 -12.66 -3.89 -1.71
N GLU A 88 -13.10 -4.36 -2.88
CA GLU A 88 -12.72 -5.67 -3.45
C GLU A 88 -11.19 -5.76 -3.65
N ILE A 89 -10.57 -4.69 -4.15
CA ILE A 89 -9.12 -4.61 -4.34
C ILE A 89 -8.38 -4.77 -3.00
N ILE A 90 -8.79 -4.00 -1.99
CA ILE A 90 -8.18 -4.06 -0.65
C ILE A 90 -8.33 -5.47 -0.06
N GLU A 91 -9.54 -6.02 -0.10
CA GLU A 91 -9.82 -7.34 0.45
C GLU A 91 -9.01 -8.42 -0.25
N THR A 92 -8.94 -8.41 -1.58
CA THR A 92 -8.20 -9.39 -2.37
C THR A 92 -6.70 -9.32 -2.09
N ILE A 93 -6.12 -8.13 -2.07
CA ILE A 93 -4.69 -7.92 -1.79
C ILE A 93 -4.34 -8.39 -0.38
N VAL A 94 -5.11 -7.96 0.62
CA VAL A 94 -4.85 -8.34 2.02
C VAL A 94 -5.06 -9.83 2.23
N LYS A 95 -6.07 -10.45 1.59
CA LYS A 95 -6.29 -11.90 1.64
C LYS A 95 -5.09 -12.67 1.07
N ILE A 96 -4.58 -12.26 -0.09
CA ILE A 96 -3.39 -12.88 -0.71
C ILE A 96 -2.16 -12.72 0.19
N TRP A 97 -1.97 -11.54 0.75
CA TRP A 97 -0.85 -11.29 1.65
C TRP A 97 -0.92 -12.12 2.94
N LEU A 98 -2.10 -12.19 3.57
CA LEU A 98 -2.36 -13.06 4.72
C LEU A 98 -2.10 -14.54 4.40
N SER A 99 -2.52 -15.01 3.21
CA SER A 99 -2.27 -16.41 2.80
C SER A 99 -0.79 -16.71 2.54
N LYS A 100 0.04 -15.67 2.35
CA LYS A 100 1.50 -15.76 2.25
C LYS A 100 2.19 -15.55 3.61
N ASN A 101 1.50 -15.89 4.71
CA ASN A 101 1.97 -15.74 6.09
C ASN A 101 2.43 -14.32 6.43
N MET A 102 1.75 -13.31 5.87
CA MET A 102 2.09 -11.91 6.09
C MET A 102 3.56 -11.59 5.80
N ARG A 103 4.18 -12.24 4.81
CA ARG A 103 5.57 -11.96 4.44
C ARG A 103 5.77 -10.50 4.05
N ASP A 104 6.98 -9.99 4.19
CA ASP A 104 7.31 -8.70 3.59
C ASP A 104 7.21 -8.82 2.05
N PRO A 105 6.53 -7.88 1.37
CA PRO A 105 6.39 -7.91 -0.09
C PRO A 105 7.72 -7.63 -0.79
N ASP A 106 7.89 -8.20 -1.97
CA ASP A 106 9.03 -7.91 -2.85
C ASP A 106 8.75 -6.69 -3.73
N VAL A 107 9.80 -6.12 -4.33
CA VAL A 107 9.68 -5.02 -5.31
C VAL A 107 8.85 -5.43 -6.53
N GLU A 108 8.75 -6.74 -6.82
CA GLU A 108 7.94 -7.29 -7.92
C GLU A 108 6.46 -7.56 -7.54
N ASP A 109 6.10 -7.46 -6.26
CA ASP A 109 4.68 -7.53 -5.84
C ASP A 109 3.92 -6.27 -6.30
N VAL A 110 2.62 -6.21 -6.03
CA VAL A 110 1.72 -5.16 -6.54
C VAL A 110 2.15 -3.74 -6.18
N TRP A 111 1.98 -2.84 -7.14
CA TRP A 111 2.13 -1.40 -7.00
C TRP A 111 0.78 -0.70 -7.20
N PHE A 112 0.72 0.57 -6.82
CA PHE A 112 -0.45 1.43 -7.01
C PHE A 112 -0.01 2.72 -7.68
N GLY A 113 -0.60 3.02 -8.82
CA GLY A 113 -0.34 4.27 -9.54
C GLY A 113 -1.63 4.86 -10.08
N THR A 114 -1.61 6.16 -10.36
CA THR A 114 -2.70 6.83 -11.08
C THR A 114 -2.59 6.52 -12.57
N THR A 115 -3.64 6.82 -13.33
CA THR A 115 -3.62 6.66 -14.79
C THR A 115 -2.51 7.49 -15.47
N ALA A 116 -2.06 8.59 -14.85
CA ALA A 116 -0.96 9.40 -15.37
C ALA A 116 0.35 8.60 -15.47
N VAL A 117 0.60 7.71 -14.50
CA VAL A 117 1.81 6.86 -14.47
C VAL A 117 1.77 5.73 -15.52
N LEU A 118 0.59 5.42 -16.08
CA LEU A 118 0.45 4.45 -17.17
C LEU A 118 0.75 5.05 -18.55
N GLU A 119 0.80 6.37 -18.67
CA GLU A 119 0.96 7.09 -19.94
C GLU A 119 2.42 7.54 -20.22
N GLU A 120 3.34 7.31 -19.27
CA GLU A 120 4.79 7.57 -19.41
C GLU A 120 5.56 6.39 -20.04
#